data_AF-A0A535K2B4-F1
#
_entry.id   AF-A0A535K2B4-F1
#
_cell.length_a   1.000
_cell.length_b   1.000
_cell.length_c   1.000
_cell.angle_alpha   90.00
_cell.angle_beta   90.00
_cell.angle_gamma   90.00
#
_symmetry.space_group_name_H-M   'P 1'
#
loop_
_entity.id
_entity.type
_entity.pdbx_description
1 polymer ?
#
loop_
_entity_poly.entity_id
_entity_poly.type
_entity_poly.pdbx_seq_one_letter_code
_entity_poly.pdbx_strand_id
1 'polypeptide(L)'
;VYDDPRLVRDETSAARLAAAVGAGRAALLRGHGAVVVASDVMSALALALELEESAHRLWLAYAIGEPKPFSDDELSTIALQLGESRVVTKIWFDAIERARQAGVLGDLEITLT
;
A
#
# COMPACT_ATOMS: atom_id res chain seq x y z
N VAL A 1 -7.63 11.13 2.20
CA VAL A 1 -6.42 11.97 2.01
C VAL A 1 -6.19 12.76 3.29
N TYR A 2 -4.99 12.74 3.84
CA TYR A 2 -4.56 13.59 4.93
C TYR A 2 -4.19 14.98 4.38
N ASP A 3 -4.99 15.98 4.76
CA ASP A 3 -4.94 17.33 4.17
C ASP A 3 -4.07 18.31 4.98
N ASP A 4 -2.85 17.90 5.29
CA ASP A 4 -1.82 18.78 5.87
C ASP A 4 -0.48 18.42 5.22
N PRO A 5 0.16 19.35 4.49
CA PRO A 5 1.36 19.09 3.71
C PRO A 5 2.64 19.31 4.52
N ARG A 6 2.57 19.29 5.86
CA ARG A 6 3.72 19.43 6.76
C ARG A 6 4.10 18.06 7.33
N LEU A 7 5.34 17.93 7.79
CA LEU A 7 5.82 16.69 8.41
C LEU A 7 5.03 16.39 9.70
N VAL A 8 4.61 15.14 9.85
CA VAL A 8 4.03 14.60 11.08
C VAL A 8 5.15 14.38 12.09
N ARG A 9 5.18 15.16 13.18
CA ARG A 9 6.30 15.19 14.14
C ARG A 9 5.87 15.24 15.60
N ASP A 10 4.56 15.31 15.85
CA ASP A 10 3.99 15.38 17.18
C ASP A 10 2.74 14.51 17.30
N GLU A 11 2.31 14.24 18.53
CA GLU A 11 1.15 13.38 18.79
C GLU A 11 -0.15 13.92 18.17
N THR A 12 -0.29 15.24 18.06
CA THR A 12 -1.50 15.86 17.50
C THR A 12 -1.59 15.61 15.98
N SER A 13 -0.49 15.80 15.26
CA SER A 13 -0.38 15.50 13.83
C SER A 13 -0.49 14.00 13.56
N ALA A 14 0.08 13.16 14.44
CA ALA A 14 -0.05 11.70 14.35
C ALA A 14 -1.51 11.24 14.57
N ALA A 15 -2.21 11.79 15.55
CA ALA A 15 -3.62 11.49 15.80
C ALA A 15 -4.52 11.89 14.61
N ARG A 16 -4.25 13.05 14.00
CA ARG A 16 -4.96 13.46 12.77
C ARG A 16 -4.66 12.53 11.59
N LEU A 17 -3.42 12.07 11.43
CA LEU A 17 -3.07 11.09 10.39
C LEU A 17 -3.78 9.76 10.65
N ALA A 18 -3.78 9.25 11.88
CA ALA A 18 -4.50 8.04 12.26
C ALA A 18 -6.01 8.16 11.98
N ALA A 19 -6.61 9.31 12.29
CA ALA A 19 -8.00 9.59 11.95
C ALA A 19 -8.26 9.63 10.43
N ALA A 20 -7.29 10.13 9.64
CA ALA A 20 -7.39 10.15 8.18
C ALA A 20 -7.26 8.75 7.54
N VAL A 21 -6.55 7.83 8.18
CA VAL A 21 -6.56 6.40 7.82
C VAL A 21 -7.91 5.78 8.19
N GLY A 22 -8.42 6.06 9.39
CA GLY A 22 -9.73 5.61 9.85
C GLY A 22 -9.87 4.08 9.82
N ALA A 23 -10.97 3.60 9.25
CA ALA A 23 -11.21 2.16 9.03
C ALA A 23 -10.57 1.63 7.72
N GLY A 24 -9.88 2.48 6.98
CA GLY A 24 -9.16 2.10 5.77
C GLY A 24 -7.82 1.43 6.07
N ARG A 25 -7.10 1.10 5.00
CA ARG A 25 -5.77 0.46 5.08
C ARG A 25 -4.63 1.38 4.65
N ALA A 26 -4.97 2.58 4.17
CA ALA A 26 -3.99 3.53 3.68
C ALA A 26 -4.53 4.96 3.76
N ALA A 27 -3.63 5.93 3.81
CA ALA A 27 -3.93 7.33 3.56
C ALA A 27 -2.87 7.96 2.67
N LEU A 28 -3.30 8.75 1.68
CA LEU A 28 -2.43 9.65 0.94
C LEU A 28 -2.16 10.89 1.79
N LEU A 29 -0.90 11.24 1.99
CA LEU A 29 -0.43 12.48 2.62
C LEU A 29 -0.20 13.51 1.51
N ARG A 30 -1.03 14.56 1.48
CA ARG A 30 -0.96 15.56 0.40
C ARG A 30 0.43 16.18 0.30
N GLY A 31 1.02 16.13 -0.89
CA GLY A 31 2.35 16.70 -1.16
C GLY A 31 3.52 15.94 -0.55
N HIS A 32 3.30 14.71 -0.07
CA HIS A 32 4.35 13.85 0.49
C HIS A 32 4.36 12.47 -0.20
N GLY A 33 3.42 11.62 0.15
CA GLY A 33 3.42 10.20 -0.23
C GLY A 33 2.22 9.51 0.40
N ALA A 34 2.35 8.23 0.76
CA ALA A 34 1.29 7.48 1.40
C ALA A 34 1.77 6.76 2.66
N VAL A 35 0.83 6.46 3.55
CA VAL A 35 1.01 5.51 4.64
C VAL A 35 0.08 4.33 4.41
N VAL A 36 0.56 3.11 4.68
CA VAL A 36 -0.20 1.86 4.63
C VAL A 36 -0.12 1.21 6.00
N VAL A 37 -1.25 0.68 6.47
CA VAL A 37 -1.37 -0.01 7.76
C VAL A 37 -1.98 -1.39 7.56
N ALA A 38 -1.51 -2.35 8.35
CA ALA A 38 -2.04 -3.70 8.41
C ALA A 38 -1.77 -4.31 9.79
N SER A 39 -2.33 -5.48 10.05
CA SER A 39 -2.12 -6.27 11.28
C SER A 39 -0.70 -6.81 11.44
N ASP A 40 0.04 -6.93 10.34
CA ASP A 40 1.33 -7.60 10.28
C ASP A 40 2.18 -7.06 9.12
N VAL A 41 3.49 -7.32 9.17
CA VAL A 41 4.47 -6.81 8.22
C VAL A 41 4.26 -7.35 6.80
N MET A 42 3.87 -8.62 6.65
CA MET A 42 3.65 -9.21 5.33
C MET A 42 2.50 -8.51 4.61
N SER A 43 1.37 -8.36 5.31
CA SER A 43 0.20 -7.63 4.81
C SER A 43 0.52 -6.16 4.53
N ALA A 44 1.27 -5.50 5.41
CA ALA A 44 1.66 -4.10 5.21
C ALA A 44 2.53 -3.92 3.96
N LEU A 45 3.52 -4.79 3.75
CA LEU A 45 4.37 -4.76 2.57
C LEU A 45 3.55 -5.04 1.30
N ALA A 46 2.74 -6.09 1.30
CA ALA A 46 1.95 -6.47 0.13
C ALA A 46 1.00 -5.34 -0.29
N LEU A 47 0.28 -4.75 0.66
CA LEU A 47 -0.62 -3.63 0.39
C LEU A 47 0.12 -2.35 -0.03
N ALA A 48 1.32 -2.10 0.49
CA ALA A 48 2.15 -0.97 0.06
C ALA A 48 2.62 -1.13 -1.39
N LEU A 49 3.06 -2.32 -1.78
CA LEU A 49 3.44 -2.63 -3.16
C LEU A 49 2.26 -2.50 -4.12
N GLU A 50 1.08 -3.02 -3.74
CA GLU A 50 -0.12 -2.89 -4.57
C GLU A 50 -0.60 -1.44 -4.69
N LEU A 51 -0.49 -0.64 -3.62
CA LEU A 51 -0.82 0.78 -3.66
C LEU A 51 0.09 1.53 -4.66
N GLU A 52 1.40 1.30 -4.59
CA GLU A 52 2.39 1.92 -5.49
C GLU A 52 2.14 1.51 -6.95
N GLU A 53 1.98 0.21 -7.19
CA GLU A 53 1.71 -0.32 -8.53
C GLU A 53 0.38 0.20 -9.10
N SER A 54 -0.65 0.30 -8.27
CA SER A 54 -1.95 0.86 -8.67
C SER A 54 -1.85 2.36 -8.98
N ALA A 55 -1.10 3.12 -8.18
CA ALA A 55 -0.86 4.54 -8.42
C ALA A 55 -0.08 4.77 -9.73
N HIS A 56 0.95 3.95 -9.98
CA HIS A 56 1.73 4.00 -11.21
C HIS A 56 0.87 3.68 -12.45
N ARG A 57 0.04 2.63 -12.40
CA ARG A 57 -0.89 2.29 -13.50
C ARG A 57 -1.93 3.37 -13.72
N LEU A 58 -2.48 3.96 -12.66
CA LEU A 58 -3.44 5.05 -12.77
C LEU A 58 -2.81 6.28 -13.43
N TRP A 59 -1.58 6.63 -13.04
CA TRP A 59 -0.83 7.71 -13.68
C TRP A 59 -0.59 7.45 -15.18
N LEU A 60 -0.17 6.25 -15.56
CA LEU A 60 -0.02 5.87 -16.97
C LEU A 60 -1.35 5.91 -17.73
N ALA A 61 -2.45 5.49 -17.10
CA ALA A 61 -3.77 5.54 -17.71
C ALA A 61 -4.20 6.98 -18.03
N TYR A 62 -3.98 7.91 -17.09
CA TYR A 62 -4.22 9.34 -17.30
C TYR A 62 -3.34 9.95 -18.40
N ALA A 63 -2.15 9.41 -18.63
CA ALA A 63 -1.30 9.85 -19.75
C ALA A 63 -1.87 9.44 -21.13
N ILE A 64 -2.75 8.45 -21.19
CA ILE A 64 -3.39 7.96 -22.42
C ILE A 64 -4.76 8.64 -22.63
N GLY A 65 -5.51 8.89 -21.56
CA GLY A 65 -6.83 9.51 -21.60
C GLY A 65 -7.55 9.43 -20.25
N GLU A 66 -8.87 9.64 -20.22
CA GLU A 66 -9.64 9.51 -18.98
C GLU A 66 -9.89 8.03 -18.65
N PRO A 67 -9.34 7.48 -17.54
CA PRO A 67 -9.60 6.12 -17.12
C PRO A 67 -11.03 5.94 -16.62
N LYS A 68 -11.62 4.77 -16.85
CA LYS A 68 -12.89 4.39 -16.22
C LYS A 68 -12.65 4.08 -14.73
N PRO A 69 -13.24 4.82 -13.78
CA PRO A 69 -13.12 4.50 -12.36
C PRO A 69 -13.88 3.21 -12.02
N PHE A 70 -13.42 2.52 -10.98
CA PHE A 70 -14.20 1.45 -10.37
C PHE A 70 -15.45 1.99 -9.70
N SER A 71 -16.55 1.25 -9.78
CA SER A 71 -17.74 1.45 -8.98
C SER A 71 -17.51 1.04 -7.52
N ASP A 72 -18.38 1.48 -6.62
CA ASP A 72 -18.29 1.15 -5.19
C ASP A 72 -18.36 -0.37 -4.93
N ASP A 73 -19.15 -1.10 -5.72
CA ASP A 73 -19.26 -2.56 -5.64
C ASP A 73 -17.95 -3.25 -6.08
N GLU A 74 -17.38 -2.83 -7.21
CA GLU A 74 -16.07 -3.31 -7.69
C GLU A 74 -14.98 -3.00 -6.65
N LEU A 75 -14.94 -1.78 -6.09
CA LEU A 75 -13.98 -1.39 -5.05
C LEU A 75 -14.10 -2.27 -3.81
N SER A 76 -15.32 -2.55 -3.35
CA SER A 76 -15.55 -3.40 -2.17
C SER A 76 -15.04 -4.83 -2.40
N THR A 77 -15.30 -5.39 -3.58
CA THR A 77 -14.87 -6.74 -3.97
C THR A 77 -13.35 -6.81 -4.09
N ILE A 78 -12.74 -5.85 -4.79
CA ILE A 78 -11.28 -5.78 -4.98
C ILE A 78 -10.58 -5.61 -3.63
N ALA A 79 -11.11 -4.78 -2.72
CA ALA A 79 -10.52 -4.58 -1.40
C ALA A 79 -10.52 -5.87 -0.55
N LEU A 80 -11.54 -6.71 -0.67
CA LEU A 80 -11.57 -8.03 -0.03
C LEU A 80 -10.55 -8.97 -0.65
N GLN A 81 -10.50 -9.05 -1.99
CA GLN A 81 -9.59 -9.93 -2.73
C GLN A 81 -8.11 -9.60 -2.48
N LEU A 82 -7.75 -8.31 -2.45
CA LEU A 82 -6.38 -7.86 -2.13
C LEU A 82 -5.95 -8.24 -0.71
N GLY A 83 -6.91 -8.38 0.21
CA GLY A 83 -6.65 -8.79 1.59
C GLY A 83 -6.66 -10.31 1.81
N GLU A 84 -6.97 -11.12 0.79
CA GLU A 84 -6.95 -12.57 0.93
C GLU A 84 -5.53 -13.06 1.24
N SER A 85 -5.38 -13.95 2.23
CA SER A 85 -4.07 -14.47 2.65
C SER A 85 -3.26 -15.04 1.48
N ARG A 86 -3.90 -15.77 0.56
CA ARG A 86 -3.27 -16.30 -0.65
C ARG A 86 -2.64 -15.21 -1.52
N VAL A 87 -3.32 -14.08 -1.68
CA VAL A 87 -2.85 -12.96 -2.51
C VAL A 87 -1.68 -12.27 -1.81
N VAL A 88 -1.83 -11.96 -0.52
CA VAL A 88 -0.78 -11.37 0.32
C VAL A 88 0.49 -12.24 0.31
N THR A 89 0.35 -13.54 0.59
CA THR A 89 1.48 -14.49 0.60
C THR A 89 2.18 -14.56 -0.76
N LYS A 90 1.42 -14.56 -1.86
CA LYS A 90 2.01 -14.54 -3.21
C LYS A 90 2.87 -13.29 -3.43
N ILE A 91 2.36 -12.11 -3.09
CA ILE A 91 3.08 -10.83 -3.26
C ILE A 91 4.31 -10.81 -2.36
N TRP A 92 4.19 -11.28 -1.12
CA TRP A 92 5.31 -11.40 -0.19
C TRP A 92 6.42 -12.28 -0.78
N PHE A 93 6.10 -13.49 -1.24
CA PHE A 93 7.10 -14.39 -1.83
C PHE A 93 7.76 -13.79 -3.08
N ASP A 94 7.00 -13.14 -3.96
CA ASP A 94 7.57 -12.41 -5.09
C ASP A 94 8.55 -11.31 -4.64
N ALA A 95 8.18 -10.50 -3.65
CA ALA A 95 9.02 -9.42 -3.15
C ALA A 95 10.32 -9.94 -2.53
N ILE A 96 10.24 -11.02 -1.74
CA ILE A 96 11.43 -11.67 -1.17
C ILE A 96 12.34 -12.24 -2.24
N GLU A 97 11.78 -12.89 -3.26
CA GLU A 97 12.60 -13.46 -4.35
C GLU A 97 13.23 -12.37 -5.22
N ARG A 98 12.53 -11.26 -5.50
CA ARG A 98 13.13 -10.09 -6.16
C ARG A 98 14.27 -9.49 -5.33
N ALA A 99 14.09 -9.36 -4.03
CA ALA A 99 15.13 -8.87 -3.14
C ALA A 99 16.33 -9.83 -3.07
N ARG A 100 16.08 -11.14 -3.06
CA ARG A 100 17.13 -12.18 -3.13
C ARG A 100 17.93 -12.08 -4.42
N GLN A 101 17.26 -11.98 -5.57
CA GLN A 101 17.89 -11.85 -6.87
C GLN A 101 18.70 -10.55 -7.02
N ALA A 102 18.22 -9.47 -6.41
CA ALA A 102 18.95 -8.21 -6.36
C ALA A 102 20.14 -8.21 -5.37
N GLY A 103 20.29 -9.26 -4.55
CA GLY A 103 21.37 -9.36 -3.56
C GLY A 103 21.23 -8.37 -2.39
N VAL A 104 20.02 -7.87 -2.12
CA VAL A 104 19.79 -6.81 -1.11
C VAL A 104 19.26 -7.32 0.23
N LEU A 105 19.10 -8.64 0.38
CA LEU A 105 18.64 -9.24 1.64
C LEU A 105 19.72 -9.25 2.74
N GLY A 106 21.00 -9.08 2.40
CA GLY A 106 22.10 -9.14 3.37
C GLY A 106 22.05 -10.43 4.20
N ASP A 107 22.08 -10.29 5.53
CA ASP A 107 22.04 -11.42 6.49
C ASP A 107 20.61 -11.76 6.96
N LEU A 108 19.57 -11.21 6.30
CA LEU A 108 18.18 -11.51 6.66
C LEU A 108 17.81 -12.94 6.26
N GLU A 109 17.66 -13.81 7.26
CA GLU A 109 17.04 -15.11 7.08
C GLU A 109 15.51 -14.98 7.08
N ILE A 110 14.91 -15.09 5.89
CA ILE A 110 13.46 -15.07 5.71
C ILE A 110 12.97 -16.47 5.41
N THR A 111 12.30 -17.08 6.38
CA THR A 111 11.67 -18.40 6.23
C THR A 111 10.31 -18.23 5.58
N LEU A 112 10.13 -18.86 4.41
CA LEU A 112 8.82 -19.00 3.76
C LEU A 112 8.14 -20.23 4.35
N THR A 113 7.39 -20.04 5.43
CA THR A 113 6.59 -21.11 6.07
C THR A 113 5.12 -21.00 5.69
#